data_AF-U1X7Z3-F1
#
_entry.id   AF-U1X7Z3-F1
#
_cell.length_a   1.000
_cell.length_b   1.000
_cell.length_c   1.000
_cell.angle_alpha   90.00
_cell.angle_beta   90.00
_cell.angle_gamma   90.00
#
_symmetry.space_group_name_H-M   'P 1'
#
loop_
_entity.id
_entity.type
_entity.pdbx_description
1 polymer ?
#
loop_
_entity_poly.entity_id
_entity_poly.type
_entity_poly.pdbx_seq_one_letter_code
_entity_poly.pdbx_strand_id
1 'polypeptide(L)' 'MLTSGRVLTVDVYKAGHHGSKTSSSAKFLKAVRPEFVVISVGADNKYQHPNIETLQHIHQAGVKKIY' A
#
# COMPACT_ATOMS: atom_id res chain seq x y z
N MET A 1 0.46 -11.40 -2.88
CA MET A 1 -0.05 -12.58 -3.61
C MET A 1 -1.56 -12.48 -3.69
N LEU A 2 -2.18 -12.93 -4.79
CA LEU A 2 -3.58 -13.34 -4.84
C LEU A 2 -3.61 -14.69 -5.58
N THR A 3 -4.25 -15.70 -4.99
CA THR A 3 -4.18 -17.11 -5.43
C THR A 3 -5.55 -17.75 -5.64
N SER A 4 -6.65 -17.12 -5.19
CA SER A 4 -8.00 -17.70 -5.12
C SER A 4 -9.03 -17.03 -6.06
N GLY A 5 -8.56 -16.33 -7.10
CA GLY A 5 -9.38 -15.97 -8.26
C GLY A 5 -10.43 -14.86 -8.09
N ARG A 6 -10.59 -14.26 -6.90
CA ARG A 6 -11.43 -13.06 -6.73
C ARG A 6 -10.61 -11.88 -6.27
N VAL A 7 -10.69 -10.82 -7.06
CA VAL A 7 -10.12 -9.51 -6.76
C VAL A 7 -11.30 -8.58 -6.61
N LEU A 8 -11.48 -8.02 -5.42
CA LEU A 8 -12.37 -6.88 -5.23
C LEU A 8 -11.53 -5.62 -5.34
N THR A 9 -12.08 -4.64 -6.04
CA THR A 9 -11.68 -3.26 -5.85
C THR A 9 -12.01 -2.88 -4.42
N VAL A 10 -11.09 -2.22 -3.74
CA VAL A 10 -11.30 -1.77 -2.36
C VAL A 10 -11.37 -0.25 -2.32
N ASP A 11 -12.21 0.31 -1.45
CA ASP A 11 -12.23 1.76 -1.26
C ASP A 11 -10.98 2.20 -0.48
N VAL A 12 -10.58 1.44 0.52
CA VAL A 12 -9.45 1.75 1.39
C VAL A 12 -8.52 0.55 1.54
N TYR A 13 -7.23 0.77 1.33
CA TYR A 13 -6.17 -0.18 1.65
C TYR A 13 -5.30 0.31 2.81
N LYS A 14 -5.15 -0.49 3.87
CA LYS A 14 -4.18 -0.22 4.92
C LYS A 14 -2.83 -0.81 4.51
N ALA A 15 -1.79 0.02 4.42
CA ALA A 15 -0.46 -0.43 4.04
C ALA A 15 0.05 -1.50 5.00
N GLY A 16 0.49 -2.62 4.45
CA GLY A 16 1.09 -3.70 5.23
C GLY A 16 2.36 -3.22 5.93
N HIS A 17 2.56 -3.67 7.18
CA HIS A 17 3.79 -3.44 7.94
C HIS A 17 4.26 -1.98 7.93
N HIS A 18 3.36 -1.04 8.20
CA HIS A 18 3.66 0.40 8.29
C HIS A 18 4.23 1.02 7.00
N GLY A 19 4.11 0.34 5.87
CA GLY A 19 4.71 0.78 4.60
C GLY A 19 6.11 0.21 4.32
N SER A 20 6.45 -0.94 4.91
CA SER A 20 7.67 -1.67 4.58
C SER A 20 7.74 -2.06 3.09
N LYS A 21 8.92 -1.93 2.48
CA LYS A 21 9.17 -2.22 1.05
C LYS A 21 8.81 -3.63 0.61
N THR A 22 8.69 -4.58 1.54
CA THR A 22 8.33 -5.98 1.25
C THR A 22 6.84 -6.28 1.38
N SER A 23 6.03 -5.33 1.86
CA SER A 23 4.67 -5.60 2.34
C SER A 23 3.55 -5.11 1.42
N SER A 24 3.87 -4.28 0.43
CA SER A 24 2.92 -3.77 -0.57
C SER A 24 3.55 -3.81 -1.97
N SER A 25 3.37 -4.92 -2.69
CA SER A 25 3.91 -5.04 -4.05
C SER A 25 3.04 -4.30 -5.06
N ALA A 26 3.67 -3.72 -6.09
CA ALA A 26 2.96 -3.07 -7.19
C ALA A 26 1.90 -3.99 -7.83
N LYS A 27 2.22 -5.28 -8.02
CA LYS A 27 1.27 -6.28 -8.54
C LYS A 27 0.00 -6.41 -7.68
N PHE A 28 0.16 -6.38 -6.36
CA PHE A 28 -0.97 -6.47 -5.44
C PHE A 28 -1.81 -5.19 -5.45
N LEU A 29 -1.17 -4.02 -5.35
CA LEU A 29 -1.85 -2.72 -5.36
C LEU A 29 -2.62 -2.48 -6.67
N LYS A 30 -2.04 -2.88 -7.81
CA LYS A 30 -2.71 -2.82 -9.11
C LYS A 30 -3.94 -3.73 -9.18
N ALA A 31 -3.89 -4.90 -8.53
CA ALA A 31 -5.02 -5.81 -8.51
C ALA A 31 -6.19 -5.23 -7.70
N VAL A 32 -5.94 -4.80 -6.47
CA VAL A 32 -7.01 -4.33 -5.56
C VAL A 32 -7.47 -2.89 -5.83
N ARG A 33 -6.73 -2.13 -6.64
CA ARG A 33 -7.04 -0.76 -7.12
C ARG A 33 -7.70 0.11 -6.04
N PRO A 34 -6.97 0.42 -4.95
CA PRO A 34 -7.55 1.17 -3.83
C PRO A 34 -7.83 2.62 -4.21
N GLU A 35 -8.94 3.18 -3.73
CA GLU A 35 -9.18 4.63 -3.88
C GLU A 35 -8.32 5.44 -2.89
N PHE A 36 -8.20 4.94 -1.66
CA PHE A 36 -7.42 5.55 -0.59
C PHE A 36 -6.45 4.55 0.05
N VAL A 37 -5.32 5.06 0.54
CA VAL A 37 -4.37 4.25 1.32
C VAL A 37 -4.14 4.88 2.68
N VAL A 38 -4.07 4.06 3.74
CA VAL A 38 -3.71 4.49 5.10
C VAL A 38 -2.39 3.84 5.50
N ILE A 39 -1.41 4.66 5.86
CA ILE A 39 -0.11 4.24 6.38
C ILE A 39 -0.03 4.64 7.84
N SER A 40 -0.34 3.68 8.73
CA SER A 40 -0.21 3.90 10.17
C SER A 40 1.24 3.70 10.58
N VAL A 41 1.94 4.77 10.92
CA VAL A 41 3.36 4.78 11.31
C VAL A 41 3.65 5.99 12.19
N GLY A 42 4.54 5.86 13.18
CA GLY A 42 4.93 6.95 14.07
C GLY A 42 5.93 7.90 13.40
N ALA A 43 5.92 9.18 13.81
CA ALA A 43 6.84 10.19 13.28
C ALA A 43 8.33 9.84 13.51
N ASP A 44 8.65 9.23 14.65
CA ASP A 44 10.01 8.85 15.04
C ASP A 44 10.32 7.36 14.80
N ASN A 45 9.71 6.78 13.75
CA ASN A 45 9.90 5.37 13.46
C ASN A 45 11.36 5.05 13.04
N LYS A 46 12.06 4.30 13.89
CA LYS A 46 13.45 3.85 13.68
C LYS A 46 13.65 2.94 12.45
N TYR A 47 12.59 2.30 11.97
CA TYR A 47 12.63 1.46 10.77
C TYR A 47 12.58 2.26 9.47
N GLN A 48 12.43 3.59 9.54
CA GLN A 48 12.33 4.47 8.38
C GLN A 48 11.21 4.07 7.43
N HIS A 49 10.10 3.56 7.98
CA HIS A 49 8.87 3.38 7.22
C HIS A 49 8.03 4.67 7.22
N PRO A 50 7.23 4.92 6.17
CA PRO A 50 7.11 4.09 4.97
C PRO A 50 8.36 4.16 4.11
N ASN A 51 8.75 3.04 3.50
CA ASN A 51 9.86 3.05 2.57
C ASN A 51 9.45 3.73 1.25
N ILE A 52 10.40 4.38 0.59
CA ILE A 52 10.16 5.11 -0.66
C ILE A 52 9.60 4.20 -1.76
N GLU A 53 10.02 2.95 -1.81
CA GLU A 53 9.54 1.94 -2.77
C GLU A 53 8.05 1.67 -2.59
N THR A 54 7.57 1.64 -1.33
CA THR A 54 6.15 1.48 -1.03
C THR A 54 5.35 2.69 -1.49
N LEU A 55 5.82 3.90 -1.21
CA LEU A 55 5.17 5.13 -1.66
C LEU A 55 5.08 5.18 -3.19
N GLN A 56 6.16 4.81 -3.87
CA GLN A 56 6.19 4.73 -5.34
C GLN A 56 5.15 3.73 -5.87
N HIS A 57 5.06 2.53 -5.29
CA HIS A 57 4.06 1.55 -5.70
C HIS A 57 2.63 2.07 -5.47
N ILE A 58 2.37 2.77 -4.37
CA ILE A 58 1.06 3.36 -4.05
C ILE A 58 0.71 4.46 -5.06
N HIS A 59 1.64 5.37 -5.36
CA HIS A 59 1.42 6.43 -6.35
C HIS A 59 1.16 5.86 -7.76
N GLN A 60 1.92 4.83 -8.16
CA GLN A 60 1.72 4.14 -9.43
C GLN A 60 0.36 3.42 -9.52
N ALA A 61 -0.28 3.10 -8.40
CA ALA A 61 -1.61 2.52 -8.36
C ALA A 61 -2.74 3.54 -8.61
N GLY A 62 -2.44 4.84 -8.70
CA GLY A 62 -3.40 5.88 -9.02
C GLY A 62 -4.35 6.25 -7.88
N VAL A 63 -3.88 6.12 -6.63
CA VAL A 63 -4.70 6.42 -5.44
C VAL A 63 -5.02 7.92 -5.37
N LYS A 64 -6.21 8.27 -4.89
CA LYS A 64 -6.63 9.68 -4.74
C LYS A 64 -5.87 10.36 -3.61
N LYS A 65 -5.62 9.63 -2.51
CA LYS A 65 -4.94 10.17 -1.33
C LYS A 65 -4.31 9.07 -0.48
N ILE A 66 -3.18 9.41 0.13
CA ILE A 66 -2.53 8.65 1.19
C ILE A 66 -2.77 9.39 2.52
N TYR A 67 -3.16 8.65 3.55
CA TYR A 67 -3.38 9.11 4.92
C TYR A 67 -2.34 8.50 5.86
#